data_AF-A0A5C9DGU4-F1
#
_entry.id   AF-A0A5C9DGU4-F1
#
_cell.length_a   1.000
_cell.length_b   1.000
_cell.length_c   1.000
_cell.angle_alpha   90.00
_cell.angle_beta   90.00
_cell.angle_gamma   90.00
#
_symmetry.space_group_name_H-M   'P 1'
#
loop_
_entity.id
_entity.type
_entity.pdbx_description
1 polymer ?
#
loop_
_entity_poly.entity_id
_entity_poly.type
_entity_poly.pdbx_seq_one_letter_code
_entity_poly.pdbx_strand_id
1 'polypeptide(L)'
;MDESAQAYWAEFERQTGEKPLAKTMCQKLGSSREKAEWGLLILTETCLRYRRIPGDSWLSSLIGRKEKSPETGLNEDLIVPCGAIKGITRRKKKFLDFFFGSPFDGISISYAITGALESLDLAIDPKSDILGKLEEQRP
;
A
#
# COMPACT_ATOMS: atom_id res chain seq x y z
N MET A 1 -15.94 10.60 11.82
CA MET A 1 -14.94 10.34 10.76
C MET A 1 -14.21 11.64 10.56
N ASP A 2 -12.88 11.66 10.72
CA ASP A 2 -12.06 12.87 10.62
C ASP A 2 -12.22 13.52 9.23
N GLU A 3 -12.63 14.79 9.19
CA GLU A 3 -12.80 15.60 7.97
C GLU A 3 -11.51 15.58 7.10
N SER A 4 -10.36 15.50 7.75
CA SER A 4 -9.04 15.35 7.14
C SER A 4 -8.90 14.11 6.25
N ALA A 5 -9.44 12.97 6.69
CA ALA A 5 -9.38 11.73 5.90
C ALA A 5 -10.27 11.85 4.66
N GLN A 6 -11.45 12.48 4.80
CA GLN A 6 -12.35 12.70 3.67
C GLN A 6 -11.74 13.64 2.64
N ALA A 7 -11.11 14.73 3.08
CA ALA A 7 -10.41 15.66 2.19
C ALA A 7 -9.26 14.98 1.43
N TYR A 8 -8.48 14.12 2.09
CA TYR A 8 -7.41 13.35 1.43
C TYR A 8 -7.95 12.45 0.32
N TRP A 9 -9.05 11.71 0.57
CA TRP A 9 -9.63 10.82 -0.43
C TRP A 9 -10.28 11.59 -1.58
N ALA A 10 -10.93 12.72 -1.31
CA ALA A 10 -11.47 13.59 -2.35
C ALA A 10 -10.34 14.14 -3.26
N GLU A 11 -9.22 14.54 -2.67
CA GLU A 11 -8.06 15.00 -3.41
C GLU A 11 -7.40 13.86 -4.20
N PHE A 12 -7.31 12.66 -3.63
CA PHE A 12 -6.85 11.46 -4.33
C PHE A 12 -7.72 11.15 -5.57
N GLU A 13 -9.05 11.15 -5.41
CA GLU A 13 -10.00 10.93 -6.52
C GLU A 13 -9.85 12.02 -7.58
N ARG A 14 -9.69 13.29 -7.17
CA ARG A 14 -9.47 14.42 -8.09
C ARG A 14 -8.16 14.30 -8.87
N GLN A 15 -7.08 13.86 -8.23
CA GLN A 15 -5.76 13.74 -8.86
C GLN A 15 -5.66 12.54 -9.79
N THR A 16 -6.30 11.43 -9.43
CA THR A 16 -6.09 10.13 -10.08
C THR A 16 -7.26 9.74 -10.99
N GLY A 17 -8.43 10.36 -10.81
CA GLY A 17 -9.67 10.00 -11.49
C GLY A 17 -10.28 8.68 -11.00
N GLU A 18 -9.68 8.03 -9.99
CA GLU A 18 -10.02 6.69 -9.55
C GLU A 18 -10.55 6.68 -8.12
N LYS A 19 -11.57 5.83 -7.89
CA LYS A 19 -12.13 5.60 -6.55
C LYS A 19 -11.44 4.42 -5.86
N PRO A 20 -10.97 4.57 -4.61
CA PRO A 20 -10.43 3.45 -3.85
C PRO A 20 -11.51 2.39 -3.55
N LEU A 21 -11.31 1.16 -4.00
CA LEU A 21 -12.11 -0.01 -3.62
C LEU A 21 -11.71 -0.53 -2.23
N ALA A 22 -10.40 -0.51 -1.94
CA ALA A 22 -9.83 -0.87 -0.64
C ALA A 22 -8.56 -0.06 -0.38
N LYS A 23 -8.25 0.13 0.89
CA LYS A 23 -7.00 0.75 1.33
C LYS A 23 -6.52 0.14 2.64
N THR A 24 -5.20 0.02 2.79
CA THR A 24 -4.61 -0.42 4.04
C THR A 24 -3.23 0.18 4.25
N MET A 25 -2.90 0.41 5.52
CA MET A 25 -1.52 0.69 5.90
C MET A 25 -0.69 -0.57 5.71
N CYS A 26 0.50 -0.40 5.15
CA CYS A 26 1.40 -1.50 4.91
C CYS A 26 2.85 -1.07 5.19
N GLN A 27 3.69 -2.07 5.39
CA GLN A 27 5.12 -1.89 5.52
C GLN A 27 5.79 -2.64 4.38
N LYS A 28 6.56 -1.94 3.56
CA LYS A 28 7.38 -2.56 2.53
C LYS A 28 8.54 -3.31 3.18
N LEU A 29 8.64 -4.60 2.86
CA LEU A 29 9.68 -5.48 3.36
C LEU A 29 10.87 -5.41 2.40
N GLY A 30 11.93 -4.72 2.81
CA GLY A 30 13.18 -4.66 2.05
C GLY A 30 14.04 -5.91 2.22
N SER A 31 15.07 -6.05 1.36
CA SER A 31 16.07 -7.12 1.43
C SER A 31 16.99 -7.03 2.67
N SER A 32 17.07 -5.84 3.29
CA SER A 32 17.77 -5.62 4.55
C SER A 32 16.78 -5.25 5.66
N ARG A 33 16.92 -5.91 6.80
CA ARG A 33 16.05 -5.86 7.98
C ARG A 33 15.94 -4.47 8.63
N GLU A 34 16.77 -3.52 8.21
CA GLU A 34 16.96 -2.21 8.87
C GLU A 34 16.16 -1.05 8.27
N LYS A 35 15.48 -1.22 7.13
CA LYS A 35 14.67 -0.15 6.52
C LYS A 35 13.29 -0.68 6.15
N ALA A 36 12.49 -0.95 7.17
CA ALA A 36 11.09 -1.28 6.97
C ALA A 36 10.33 0.03 6.69
N GLU A 37 9.90 0.23 5.44
CA GLU A 37 9.32 1.49 4.99
C GLU A 37 7.80 1.45 5.11
N TRP A 38 7.21 2.40 5.83
CA TRP A 38 5.76 2.50 5.90
C TRP A 38 5.19 3.10 4.61
N GLY A 39 4.00 2.65 4.24
CA GLY A 39 3.28 3.12 3.06
C GLY A 39 1.80 2.80 3.10
N LEU A 40 1.08 3.38 2.16
CA LEU A 40 -0.34 3.19 1.95
C LEU A 40 -0.53 2.34 0.69
N LEU A 41 -1.21 1.21 0.85
CA LEU A 41 -1.62 0.37 -0.27
C LEU A 41 -3.06 0.72 -0.63
N ILE A 42 -3.29 1.06 -1.89
CA ILE A 42 -4.58 1.53 -2.40
C ILE A 42 -4.94 0.67 -3.60
N LEU A 43 -6.11 0.05 -3.56
CA LEU A 43 -6.67 -0.70 -4.67
C LEU A 43 -7.78 0.13 -5.34
N THR A 44 -7.71 0.27 -6.65
CA THR A 44 -8.77 0.82 -7.51
C THR A 44 -9.24 -0.26 -8.48
N GLU A 45 -10.22 0.04 -9.34
CA GLU A 45 -10.71 -0.91 -10.36
C GLU A 45 -9.63 -1.29 -11.39
N THR A 46 -8.65 -0.41 -11.59
CA THR A 46 -7.66 -0.49 -12.68
C THR A 46 -6.26 -0.83 -12.17
N CYS A 47 -5.90 -0.44 -10.96
CA CYS A 47 -4.56 -0.62 -10.45
C CYS A 47 -4.47 -0.81 -8.93
N LEU A 48 -3.35 -1.41 -8.52
CA LEU A 48 -2.85 -1.42 -7.16
C LEU A 48 -1.72 -0.39 -7.04
N ARG A 49 -1.89 0.58 -6.16
CA ARG A 49 -0.94 1.67 -5.91
C ARG A 49 -0.31 1.53 -4.53
N TYR A 50 1.02 1.49 -4.48
CA TYR A 50 1.77 1.65 -3.24
C TYR A 50 2.34 3.07 -3.18
N ARG A 51 1.88 3.83 -2.18
CA ARG A 51 2.37 5.17 -1.88
C ARG A 51 3.25 5.11 -0.66
N ARG A 52 4.53 5.44 -0.82
CA ARG A 52 5.46 5.55 0.31
C ARG A 52 5.03 6.68 1.22
N ILE A 53 5.07 6.40 2.51
CA ILE A 53 4.85 7.40 3.56
C ILE A 53 6.21 7.80 4.13
N PRO A 54 6.66 9.05 3.95
CA PRO A 54 7.83 9.55 4.67
C PRO A 54 7.50 9.65 6.18
N GLY A 55 8.45 9.27 7.03
CA GLY A 55 8.26 9.11 8.48
C GLY A 55 7.72 10.36 9.22
N ASP A 56 7.14 10.10 10.40
CA ASP A 56 6.52 10.94 11.45
C ASP A 56 5.66 12.16 11.08
N SER A 57 5.98 12.93 10.05
CA SER A 57 5.30 14.22 9.76
C SER A 57 4.03 14.11 8.90
N TRP A 58 3.81 12.99 8.20
CA TRP A 58 2.71 12.91 7.21
C TRP A 58 1.30 12.84 7.83
N LEU A 59 1.12 12.16 8.98
CA LEU A 59 -0.15 12.16 9.72
C LEU A 59 -0.44 13.53 10.35
N SER A 60 0.61 14.23 10.78
CA SER A 60 0.51 15.60 11.30
C SER A 60 0.05 16.58 10.22
N SER A 61 0.50 16.40 8.97
CA SER A 61 0.01 17.17 7.81
C SER A 61 -1.45 16.90 7.47
N LEU A 62 -1.98 15.70 7.79
CA LEU A 62 -3.39 15.37 7.62
C LEU A 62 -4.26 15.95 8.75
N ILE A 63 -3.82 15.88 10.00
CA ILE A 63 -4.66 16.18 11.18
C ILE A 63 -4.72 17.67 11.54
N GLY A 64 -3.81 18.50 11.00
CA GLY A 64 -3.96 19.93 11.11
C GLY A 64 -2.64 20.65 11.35
N ARG A 65 -1.96 20.98 10.27
CA ARG A 65 -1.30 22.27 10.11
C ARG A 65 -0.88 22.41 8.66
N LYS A 66 -1.17 23.59 8.15
CA LYS A 66 -0.81 24.09 6.83
C LYS A 66 0.71 24.28 6.76
N GLU A 67 1.46 23.19 6.76
CA GLU A 67 2.86 23.17 6.36
C GLU A 67 2.93 22.57 4.96
N LYS A 68 3.68 23.26 4.10
CA LYS A 68 3.81 23.04 2.66
C LYS A 68 3.58 21.58 2.28
N SER A 69 2.59 21.36 1.42
CA SER A 69 2.44 20.13 0.64
C SER A 69 3.84 19.64 0.25
N PRO A 70 4.24 18.42 0.63
CA PRO A 70 5.57 17.94 0.26
C PRO A 70 5.71 18.08 -1.24
N GLU A 71 6.82 18.73 -1.64
CA GLU A 71 7.10 19.08 -3.03
C GLU A 71 6.87 17.86 -3.92
N THR A 72 6.04 18.06 -4.94
CA THR A 72 5.61 17.08 -5.95
C THR A 72 6.81 16.61 -6.79
N GLY A 73 7.74 15.88 -6.18
CA GLY A 73 9.03 15.61 -6.82
C GLY A 73 9.81 14.35 -6.41
N LEU A 74 9.55 13.65 -5.29
CA LEU A 74 10.46 12.56 -4.85
C LEU A 74 9.83 11.34 -4.16
N ASN A 75 8.55 11.05 -4.37
CA ASN A 75 7.96 9.75 -4.00
C ASN A 75 7.17 9.21 -5.19
N GLU A 76 7.85 8.51 -6.10
CA GLU A 76 7.19 7.79 -7.18
C GLU A 76 6.28 6.73 -6.57
N ASP A 77 4.97 6.95 -6.65
CA ASP A 77 3.98 5.92 -6.37
C ASP A 77 4.29 4.72 -7.26
N LEU A 78 4.42 3.52 -6.66
CA LEU A 78 4.48 2.30 -7.46
C LEU A 78 3.05 1.97 -7.88
N ILE A 79 2.77 2.11 -9.17
CA ILE A 79 1.45 1.80 -9.76
C ILE A 79 1.56 0.49 -10.54
N VAL A 80 0.82 -0.52 -10.09
CA VAL A 80 0.76 -1.84 -10.72
C VAL A 80 -0.64 -2.04 -11.30
N PRO A 81 -0.83 -2.03 -12.63
CA PRO A 81 -2.13 -2.34 -13.24
C PRO A 81 -2.63 -3.72 -12.81
N CYS A 82 -3.93 -3.89 -12.55
CA CYS A 82 -4.48 -5.16 -12.08
C CYS A 82 -4.18 -6.33 -13.04
N GLY A 83 -4.25 -6.09 -14.36
CA GLY A 83 -3.88 -7.09 -15.38
C GLY A 83 -2.38 -7.43 -15.46
N ALA A 84 -1.51 -6.61 -14.85
CA ALA A 84 -0.07 -6.88 -14.77
C ALA A 84 0.29 -7.81 -13.59
N ILE A 85 -0.62 -8.00 -12.64
CA ILE A 85 -0.42 -8.85 -11.44
C ILE A 85 -0.50 -10.32 -11.84
N LYS A 86 0.59 -11.05 -11.60
CA LYS A 86 0.73 -12.47 -11.95
C LYS A 86 0.46 -13.40 -10.78
N GLY A 87 0.70 -12.94 -9.55
CA GLY A 87 0.49 -13.76 -8.37
C GLY A 87 0.44 -12.96 -7.08
N ILE A 88 -0.23 -13.53 -6.09
CA ILE A 88 -0.26 -13.03 -4.73
C ILE A 88 0.07 -14.22 -3.83
N THR A 89 1.14 -14.12 -3.07
CA THR A 89 1.56 -15.17 -2.15
C THR A 89 1.51 -14.64 -0.73
N ARG A 90 0.78 -15.33 0.15
CA ARG A 90 0.83 -15.05 1.59
C ARG A 90 2.05 -15.76 2.18
N ARG A 91 2.92 -15.03 2.88
CA ARG A 91 4.01 -15.63 3.64
C ARG A 91 3.41 -16.39 4.82
N LYS A 92 3.64 -17.71 4.87
CA LYS A 92 3.18 -18.54 5.99
C LYS A 92 3.89 -18.08 7.27
N LYS A 93 3.12 -17.57 8.24
CA LYS A 93 3.59 -17.38 9.61
C LYS A 93 4.02 -18.74 10.17
N LYS A 94 5.23 -18.86 10.68
CA LYS A 94 5.64 -20.07 11.41
C LYS A 94 4.88 -20.09 12.73
N PHE A 95 4.56 -21.27 13.25
CA PHE A 95 3.78 -21.42 14.49
C PHE A 95 4.39 -20.65 15.70
N LEU A 96 5.71 -20.44 15.70
CA LEU A 96 6.42 -19.66 16.71
C LEU A 96 6.30 -18.13 16.54
N ASP A 97 5.95 -17.66 15.33
CA ASP A 97 5.67 -16.23 15.06
C ASP A 97 4.35 -15.79 15.71
N PHE A 98 3.50 -16.72 16.15
CA PHE A 98 2.27 -16.38 16.88
C PHE A 98 2.55 -15.75 18.25
N PHE A 99 3.67 -16.10 18.88
CA PHE A 99 4.01 -15.61 20.22
C PHE A 99 5.01 -14.44 20.21
N PHE A 100 5.76 -14.25 19.12
CA PHE A 100 6.83 -13.24 19.03
C PHE A 100 6.88 -12.48 17.69
N GLY A 101 5.93 -12.74 16.79
CA GLY A 101 5.92 -12.18 15.44
C GLY A 101 5.09 -10.90 15.30
N SER A 102 5.31 -10.22 14.17
CA SER A 102 4.57 -9.02 13.79
C SER A 102 3.06 -9.33 13.64
N PRO A 103 2.16 -8.45 14.14
CA PRO A 103 0.72 -8.64 13.97
C PRO A 103 0.28 -8.56 12.50
N PHE A 104 1.14 -8.03 11.63
CA PHE A 104 0.87 -7.88 10.20
C PHE A 104 1.07 -9.19 9.42
N ASP A 105 0.29 -9.39 8.37
CA ASP A 105 0.44 -10.52 7.45
C ASP A 105 1.42 -10.17 6.34
N GLY A 106 2.48 -10.97 6.21
CA GLY A 106 3.44 -10.83 5.12
C GLY A 106 2.84 -11.33 3.81
N ILE A 107 2.90 -10.52 2.76
CA ILE A 107 2.45 -10.84 1.42
C ILE A 107 3.54 -10.51 0.40
N SER A 108 3.50 -11.19 -0.74
CA SER A 108 4.31 -10.90 -1.91
C SER A 108 3.40 -10.80 -3.12
N ILE A 109 3.45 -9.67 -3.82
CA ILE A 109 2.67 -9.42 -5.03
C ILE A 109 3.63 -9.47 -6.21
N SER A 110 3.50 -10.49 -7.05
CA SER A 110 4.33 -10.64 -8.25
C SER A 110 3.62 -10.00 -9.44
N TYR A 111 4.32 -9.14 -10.18
CA TYR A 111 3.76 -8.38 -11.29
C TYR A 111 4.77 -8.21 -12.42
N ALA A 112 4.30 -7.93 -13.64
CA ALA A 112 5.16 -7.69 -14.79
C ALA A 112 4.60 -6.55 -15.65
N ILE A 113 5.21 -5.36 -15.53
CA ILE A 113 4.82 -4.15 -16.29
C ILE A 113 5.60 -4.07 -17.60
N THR A 114 6.92 -4.29 -17.54
CA THR A 114 7.85 -4.20 -18.68
C THR A 114 8.26 -5.56 -19.22
N GLY A 115 7.54 -6.63 -18.84
CA GLY A 115 7.81 -8.01 -19.22
C GLY A 115 8.73 -8.77 -18.25
N ALA A 116 9.54 -8.08 -17.45
CA ALA A 116 10.26 -8.70 -16.33
C ALA A 116 9.32 -8.94 -15.15
N LEU A 117 9.47 -10.10 -14.49
CA LEU A 117 8.72 -10.41 -13.27
C LEU A 117 9.38 -9.73 -12.07
N GLU A 118 8.64 -8.83 -11.44
CA GLU A 118 9.01 -8.13 -10.22
C GLU A 118 8.13 -8.57 -9.05
N SER A 119 8.55 -8.25 -7.83
CA SER A 119 7.81 -8.56 -6.60
C SER A 119 7.76 -7.39 -5.64
N LEU A 120 6.56 -7.09 -5.14
CA LEU A 120 6.33 -6.15 -4.04
C LEU A 120 6.03 -6.95 -2.77
N ASP A 121 7.00 -7.00 -1.86
CA ASP A 121 6.85 -7.64 -0.55
C ASP A 121 6.35 -6.63 0.48
N LEU A 122 5.23 -6.93 1.12
CA LEU A 122 4.58 -6.05 2.10
C LEU A 122 4.20 -6.84 3.35
N ALA A 123 4.11 -6.15 4.48
CA ALA A 123 3.34 -6.59 5.63
C ALA A 123 2.08 -5.70 5.73
N ILE A 124 0.91 -6.32 5.70
CA ILE A 124 -0.40 -5.62 5.67
C ILE A 124 -1.24 -5.97 6.90
N ASP A 125 -2.21 -5.11 7.24
CA ASP A 125 -3.16 -5.40 8.33
C ASP A 125 -3.98 -6.67 7.98
N PRO A 126 -3.96 -7.72 8.82
CA PRO A 126 -4.72 -8.96 8.58
C PRO A 126 -6.24 -8.74 8.53
N LYS A 127 -6.75 -7.64 9.10
CA LYS A 127 -8.17 -7.27 9.06
C LYS A 127 -8.57 -6.57 7.76
N SER A 128 -7.60 -6.22 6.92
CA SER A 128 -7.88 -5.57 5.64
C SER A 128 -8.51 -6.54 4.65
N ASP A 129 -9.57 -6.07 3.98
CA ASP A 129 -10.22 -6.76 2.87
C ASP A 129 -9.45 -6.63 1.53
N ILE A 130 -8.31 -5.92 1.52
CA ILE A 130 -7.61 -5.56 0.28
C ILE A 130 -7.18 -6.77 -0.55
N LEU A 131 -6.80 -7.87 0.09
CA LEU A 131 -6.42 -9.08 -0.63
C LEU A 131 -7.61 -9.75 -1.31
N GLY A 132 -8.74 -9.85 -0.61
CA GLY A 132 -9.97 -10.43 -1.17
C GLY A 132 -10.45 -9.63 -2.38
N LYS A 133 -10.51 -8.30 -2.23
CA LYS A 133 -10.87 -7.41 -3.35
C LYS A 133 -9.86 -7.45 -4.49
N LEU A 134 -8.57 -7.54 -4.19
CA LEU A 134 -7.56 -7.63 -5.23
C LEU A 134 -7.69 -8.94 -6.03
N GLU A 135 -8.04 -10.05 -5.37
CA GLU A 135 -8.34 -11.32 -6.06
C GLU A 135 -9.56 -11.20 -6.98
N GLU A 136 -10.60 -10.45 -6.59
CA GLU A 136 -11.78 -10.19 -7.43
C GLU A 136 -11.49 -9.31 -8.66
N GLN A 137 -10.52 -8.39 -8.57
CA GLN A 137 -10.15 -7.49 -9.67
C GLN A 137 -9.16 -8.10 -10.67
N ARG A 138 -8.67 -9.32 -10.42
CA ARG A 138 -7.76 -10.00 -11.35
C ARG A 138 -8.57 -10.70 -12.46
N PRO A 139 -8.19 -10.51 -13.74
CA PRO A 139 -8.83 -11.19 -14.86
C PRO A 139 -8.49 -12.69 -14.91
#